data_AF-A0A1B6DZJ3-F1
#
_entry.id   AF-A0A1B6DZJ3-F1
#
_cell.length_a   1.000
_cell.length_b   1.000
_cell.length_c   1.000
_cell.angle_alpha   90.00
_cell.angle_beta   90.00
_cell.angle_gamma   90.00
#
_symmetry.space_group_name_H-M   'P 1'
#
loop_
_entity.id
_entity.type
_entity.pdbx_description
1 polymer ?
#
loop_
_entity_poly.entity_id
_entity_poly.type
_entity_poly.pdbx_seq_one_letter_code
_entity_poly.pdbx_strand_id
1 'polypeptide(L)'
;CNMSPREEQRNRRLYGTGGKLLAAVKRLMSNLSSLECLELTDLMLDSCEALYLLDQVCFDCCATLKQLILINATKMQCQLLHVGVFVNLKVLEISPQNLGEDVVYLLSETRLRHLHIIQNRYTPLDVVAVNWRSWRDCAKINPLLAVHLRVESLRDRPVLWQDSAPVKSILFASPQCKLQREIITHAIDLYSSTLRIFGHLGLPKFYQPKSFKDRCDSFLFLLVKQCEHLHTLVIRERISTATILLLVTAGSSLRFLYIRRNAVIQRADWSKNPDWSDEFYEWLKTTSQSFAKTEQEVSKILGYPWHMLSDKEFKLLNYRKLMVDLD
;
A
#
# COMPACT_ATOMS: atom_id res chain seq x y z
N CYS A 1 -24.06 57.62 8.44
CA CYS A 1 -22.90 57.45 7.55
C CYS A 1 -22.80 55.99 7.12
N ASN A 2 -23.28 55.70 5.92
CA ASN A 2 -23.12 54.40 5.25
C ASN A 2 -21.70 54.28 4.71
N MET A 3 -20.96 53.26 5.14
CA MET A 3 -19.68 52.86 4.55
C MET A 3 -19.56 51.33 4.59
N SER A 4 -20.31 50.64 3.74
CA SER A 4 -19.83 49.41 3.10
C SER A 4 -19.26 49.84 1.74
N PRO A 5 -17.96 49.61 1.49
CA PRO A 5 -17.59 48.43 0.71
C PRO A 5 -16.26 47.84 1.18
N ARG A 6 -16.32 46.73 1.92
CA ARG A 6 -15.14 45.87 2.18
C ARG A 6 -15.37 44.40 1.82
N GLU A 7 -16.49 44.07 1.18
CA GLU A 7 -16.83 42.70 0.79
C GLU A 7 -16.52 42.37 -0.68
N GLU A 8 -16.18 43.35 -1.52
CA GLU A 8 -15.91 43.11 -2.95
C GLU A 8 -14.50 42.59 -3.27
N GLN A 9 -13.61 42.43 -2.29
CA GLN A 9 -12.23 41.93 -2.51
C GLN A 9 -12.00 40.45 -2.22
N ARG A 10 -13.05 39.68 -1.90
CA ARG A 10 -12.97 38.22 -1.72
C ARG A 10 -13.36 37.38 -2.94
N ASN A 11 -13.86 37.99 -4.02
CA ASN A 11 -14.13 37.32 -5.29
C ASN A 11 -13.05 37.59 -6.34
N ARG A 12 -11.77 37.46 -5.95
CA ARG A 12 -10.71 37.23 -6.95
C ARG A 12 -10.90 35.81 -7.51
N ARG A 13 -11.73 35.70 -8.55
CA ARG A 13 -11.70 34.62 -9.54
C ARG A 13 -10.24 34.37 -9.88
N LEU A 14 -9.71 33.23 -9.47
CA LEU A 14 -8.44 32.69 -9.97
C LEU A 14 -8.58 32.53 -11.48
N TYR A 15 -8.01 33.46 -12.23
CA TYR A 15 -7.93 33.37 -13.69
C TYR A 15 -7.09 32.13 -14.06
N GLY A 16 -7.70 31.25 -14.85
CA GLY A 16 -7.21 29.90 -15.15
C GLY A 16 -6.02 29.86 -16.12
N THR A 17 -4.88 29.43 -15.62
CA THR A 17 -3.76 28.87 -16.41
C THR A 17 -3.87 27.35 -16.58
N GLY A 18 -4.71 26.68 -15.77
CA GLY A 18 -4.91 25.23 -15.79
C GLY A 18 -5.39 24.69 -17.14
N GLY A 19 -6.38 25.34 -17.78
CA GLY A 19 -6.90 24.89 -19.07
C GLY A 19 -5.89 24.97 -20.22
N LYS A 20 -5.03 26.00 -20.24
CA LYS A 20 -3.97 26.13 -21.26
C LYS A 20 -2.84 25.13 -21.03
N LEU A 21 -2.46 24.89 -19.78
CA LEU A 21 -1.48 23.86 -19.43
C LEU A 21 -2.01 22.47 -19.79
N LEU A 22 -3.26 22.16 -19.44
CA LEU A 22 -3.90 20.90 -19.78
C LEU A 22 -3.97 20.70 -21.30
N ALA A 23 -4.33 21.74 -22.06
CA ALA A 23 -4.32 21.68 -23.52
C ALA A 23 -2.91 21.43 -24.09
N ALA A 24 -1.88 22.07 -23.52
CA ALA A 24 -0.50 21.85 -23.92
C ALA A 24 -0.01 20.43 -23.59
N VAL A 25 -0.40 19.89 -22.43
CA VAL A 25 -0.11 18.50 -22.02
C VAL A 25 -0.80 17.52 -22.97
N LYS A 26 -2.09 17.72 -23.27
CA LYS A 26 -2.83 16.90 -24.25
C LYS A 26 -2.15 16.91 -25.63
N ARG A 27 -1.74 18.08 -26.11
CA ARG A 27 -0.99 18.21 -27.37
C ARG A 27 0.38 17.53 -27.31
N LEU A 28 1.06 17.58 -26.17
CA LEU A 28 2.35 16.90 -26.03
C LEU A 28 2.15 15.38 -26.10
N MET A 29 1.19 14.84 -25.35
CA MET A 29 0.89 13.41 -25.32
C MET A 29 0.49 12.89 -26.71
N SER A 30 -0.24 13.67 -27.51
CA SER A 30 -0.64 13.29 -28.87
C SER A 30 0.52 13.18 -29.87
N ASN A 31 1.69 13.74 -29.55
CA ASN A 31 2.88 13.63 -30.40
C ASN A 31 3.79 12.46 -30.00
N LEU A 32 3.44 11.71 -28.94
CA LEU A 32 4.24 10.62 -28.39
C LEU A 32 3.61 9.26 -28.73
N SER A 33 3.54 8.91 -30.01
CA SER A 33 2.85 7.70 -30.50
C SER A 33 3.46 6.36 -30.08
N SER A 34 4.62 6.36 -29.44
CA SER A 34 5.29 5.15 -28.92
C SER A 34 5.44 5.19 -27.40
N LEU A 35 4.56 5.94 -26.72
CA LEU A 35 4.61 6.08 -25.27
C LEU A 35 4.32 4.73 -24.60
N GLU A 36 5.27 4.24 -23.81
CA GLU A 36 5.12 3.02 -23.00
C GLU A 36 4.74 3.31 -21.55
N CYS A 37 5.08 4.49 -21.03
CA CYS A 37 4.79 4.91 -19.66
C CYS A 37 4.26 6.33 -19.64
N LEU A 38 3.11 6.53 -19.00
CA LEU A 38 2.50 7.84 -18.79
C LEU A 38 2.23 8.07 -17.32
N GLU A 39 2.72 9.19 -16.80
CA GLU A 39 2.49 9.62 -15.42
C GLU A 39 1.82 11.00 -15.39
N LEU A 40 0.63 11.05 -14.81
CA LEU A 40 -0.15 12.25 -14.58
C LEU A 40 -0.53 12.30 -13.09
N THR A 41 0.02 13.27 -12.37
CA THR A 41 -0.13 13.39 -10.92
C THR A 41 -0.62 14.78 -10.53
N ASP A 42 -1.49 14.82 -9.51
CA ASP A 42 -2.00 16.06 -8.88
C ASP A 42 -2.62 17.06 -9.87
N LEU A 43 -3.27 16.57 -10.93
CA LEU A 43 -3.99 17.41 -11.90
C LEU A 43 -5.22 18.07 -11.27
N MET A 44 -5.88 17.39 -10.32
CA MET A 44 -7.01 17.92 -9.55
C MET A 44 -8.10 18.53 -10.45
N LEU A 45 -8.50 17.82 -11.50
CA LEU A 45 -9.50 18.25 -12.47
C LEU A 45 -10.92 18.13 -11.90
N ASP A 46 -11.84 18.90 -12.46
CA ASP A 46 -13.27 18.68 -12.30
C ASP A 46 -13.72 17.54 -13.24
N SER A 47 -14.79 16.82 -12.87
CA SER A 47 -15.21 15.59 -13.56
C SER A 47 -15.41 15.80 -15.08
N CYS A 48 -15.97 16.93 -15.49
CA CYS A 48 -16.19 17.25 -16.90
C CYS A 48 -14.90 17.31 -17.72
N GLU A 49 -13.79 17.79 -17.16
CA GLU A 49 -12.51 17.88 -17.86
C GLU A 49 -11.78 16.53 -17.87
N ALA A 50 -11.91 15.79 -16.77
CA ALA A 50 -11.24 14.50 -16.55
C ALA A 50 -11.76 13.40 -17.48
N LEU A 51 -13.06 13.42 -17.81
CA LEU A 51 -13.69 12.47 -18.74
C LEU A 51 -13.14 12.55 -20.17
N TYR A 52 -12.40 13.60 -20.52
CA TYR A 52 -11.74 13.74 -21.82
C TYR A 52 -10.21 13.82 -21.68
N LEU A 53 -9.66 13.47 -20.50
CA LEU A 53 -8.23 13.63 -20.21
C LEU A 53 -7.37 12.80 -21.14
N LEU A 54 -7.76 11.54 -21.37
CA LEU A 54 -6.96 10.53 -22.05
C LEU A 54 -7.43 10.17 -23.45
N ASP A 55 -8.49 10.78 -24.00
CA ASP A 55 -9.08 10.41 -25.30
C ASP A 55 -8.04 10.25 -26.41
N GLN A 56 -7.18 11.25 -26.57
CA GLN A 56 -6.16 11.23 -27.62
C GLN A 56 -5.07 10.19 -27.33
N VAL A 57 -4.71 9.98 -26.07
CA VAL A 57 -3.75 8.94 -25.66
C VAL A 57 -4.33 7.55 -25.92
N CYS A 58 -5.62 7.36 -25.69
CA CYS A 58 -6.32 6.13 -26.04
C CYS A 58 -6.27 5.86 -27.53
N PHE A 59 -6.42 6.89 -28.36
CA PHE A 59 -6.30 6.74 -29.81
C PHE A 59 -4.88 6.41 -30.25
N ASP A 60 -3.89 7.16 -29.79
CA ASP A 60 -2.51 7.07 -30.27
C ASP A 60 -1.69 5.93 -29.63
N CYS A 61 -1.99 5.58 -28.38
CA CYS A 61 -1.14 4.73 -27.54
C CYS A 61 -1.84 3.49 -26.95
N CYS A 62 -3.06 3.13 -27.41
CA CYS A 62 -3.80 1.98 -26.87
C CYS A 62 -2.98 0.68 -26.85
N ALA A 63 -2.15 0.46 -27.86
CA ALA A 63 -1.33 -0.73 -28.01
C ALA A 63 0.11 -0.59 -27.49
N THR A 64 0.59 0.62 -27.19
CA THR A 64 1.98 0.83 -26.77
C THR A 64 2.12 1.00 -25.26
N LEU A 65 1.09 1.55 -24.60
CA LEU A 65 1.16 1.89 -23.18
C LEU A 65 1.20 0.62 -22.31
N LYS A 66 2.25 0.50 -21.50
CA LYS A 66 2.51 -0.62 -20.58
C LYS A 66 2.34 -0.20 -19.11
N GLN A 67 2.59 1.05 -18.79
CA GLN A 67 2.42 1.61 -17.44
C GLN A 67 1.66 2.94 -17.49
N LEU A 68 0.68 3.06 -16.61
CA LEU A 68 -0.13 4.27 -16.46
C LEU A 68 -0.23 4.64 -14.98
N ILE A 69 0.11 5.89 -14.65
CA ILE A 69 0.05 6.44 -13.30
C ILE A 69 -0.90 7.64 -13.34
N LEU A 70 -2.05 7.51 -12.69
CA LEU A 70 -3.12 8.52 -12.58
C LEU A 70 -3.41 8.81 -11.11
N ILE A 71 -2.58 9.64 -10.49
CA ILE A 71 -2.71 9.96 -9.06
C ILE A 71 -3.34 11.34 -8.92
N ASN A 72 -4.45 11.42 -8.18
CA ASN A 72 -5.20 12.66 -7.96
C ASN A 72 -5.57 13.38 -9.25
N ALA A 73 -6.03 12.61 -10.24
CA ALA A 73 -6.50 13.16 -11.51
C ALA A 73 -7.72 14.06 -11.32
N THR A 74 -8.61 13.72 -10.37
CA THR A 74 -9.79 14.52 -10.03
C THR A 74 -9.87 14.91 -8.57
N LYS A 75 -10.55 16.04 -8.31
CA LYS A 75 -10.82 16.56 -6.95
C LYS A 75 -11.81 15.69 -6.17
N MET A 76 -12.77 15.08 -6.86
CA MET A 76 -13.90 14.32 -6.30
C MET A 76 -14.01 12.96 -6.99
N GLN A 77 -14.92 12.11 -6.52
CA GLN A 77 -15.24 10.83 -7.17
C GLN A 77 -15.58 11.04 -8.65
N CYS A 78 -14.80 10.41 -9.54
CA CYS A 78 -14.97 10.44 -10.99
C CYS A 78 -14.24 9.25 -11.61
N GLN A 79 -14.98 8.21 -11.96
CA GLN A 79 -14.43 7.00 -12.59
C GLN A 79 -13.80 7.33 -13.95
N LEU A 80 -12.57 6.86 -14.20
CA LEU A 80 -11.86 7.09 -15.47
C LEU A 80 -11.83 5.82 -16.31
N LEU A 81 -12.81 5.66 -17.20
CA LEU A 81 -13.00 4.44 -18.01
C LEU A 81 -11.87 4.19 -19.02
N HIS A 82 -11.13 5.23 -19.42
CA HIS A 82 -10.02 5.15 -20.37
C HIS A 82 -8.99 4.07 -20.03
N VAL A 83 -8.78 3.79 -18.74
CA VAL A 83 -7.80 2.80 -18.31
C VAL A 83 -8.11 1.39 -18.85
N GLY A 84 -9.36 1.11 -19.19
CA GLY A 84 -9.81 -0.17 -19.75
C GLY A 84 -9.44 -0.40 -21.21
N VAL A 85 -9.03 0.63 -21.96
CA VAL A 85 -8.78 0.49 -23.41
C VAL A 85 -7.32 0.15 -23.76
N PHE A 86 -6.41 0.26 -22.80
CA PHE A 86 -4.98 0.03 -23.03
C PHE A 86 -4.66 -1.47 -22.98
N VAL A 87 -4.68 -2.13 -24.15
CA VAL A 87 -4.63 -3.59 -24.28
C VAL A 87 -3.33 -4.22 -23.78
N ASN A 88 -2.24 -3.46 -23.76
CA ASN A 88 -0.92 -3.90 -23.31
C ASN A 88 -0.52 -3.37 -21.93
N LEU A 89 -1.45 -2.70 -21.23
CA LEU A 89 -1.21 -2.18 -19.89
C LEU A 89 -0.92 -3.33 -18.92
N LYS A 90 0.20 -3.22 -18.20
CA LYS A 90 0.66 -4.19 -17.19
C LYS A 90 0.54 -3.64 -15.79
N VAL A 91 0.80 -2.34 -15.62
CA VAL A 91 0.81 -1.67 -14.33
C VAL A 91 -0.07 -0.42 -14.41
N LEU A 92 -1.02 -0.33 -13.49
CA LEU A 92 -1.86 0.84 -13.29
C LEU A 92 -1.70 1.32 -11.84
N GLU A 93 -1.21 2.53 -11.65
CA GLU A 93 -1.28 3.23 -10.36
C GLU A 93 -2.41 4.27 -10.43
N ILE A 94 -3.42 4.17 -9.58
CA ILE A 94 -4.61 5.02 -9.62
C ILE A 94 -5.07 5.44 -8.23
N SER A 95 -5.56 6.68 -8.10
CA SER A 95 -6.22 7.11 -6.87
C SER A 95 -7.65 6.55 -6.77
N PRO A 96 -8.14 6.21 -5.55
CA PRO A 96 -9.40 5.49 -5.42
C PRO A 96 -10.62 6.31 -5.87
N GLN A 97 -10.57 7.65 -5.83
CA GLN A 97 -11.65 8.47 -6.38
C GLN A 97 -11.84 8.32 -7.89
N ASN A 98 -10.84 7.77 -8.58
CA ASN A 98 -10.86 7.52 -10.02
C ASN A 98 -11.19 6.07 -10.40
N LEU A 99 -11.43 5.22 -9.39
CA LEU A 99 -11.78 3.82 -9.53
C LEU A 99 -13.26 3.61 -9.17
N GLY A 100 -13.93 2.70 -9.87
CA GLY A 100 -15.29 2.26 -9.54
C GLY A 100 -15.64 0.95 -10.24
N GLU A 101 -16.90 0.55 -10.13
CA GLU A 101 -17.37 -0.78 -10.58
C GLU A 101 -17.12 -1.02 -12.07
N ASP A 102 -17.42 -0.03 -12.91
CA ASP A 102 -17.24 -0.12 -14.36
C ASP A 102 -15.77 -0.22 -14.73
N VAL A 103 -14.91 0.53 -14.04
CA VAL A 103 -13.46 0.45 -14.24
C VAL A 103 -12.95 -0.94 -13.84
N VAL A 104 -13.38 -1.47 -12.70
CA VAL A 104 -12.96 -2.82 -12.25
C VAL A 104 -13.42 -3.90 -13.22
N TYR A 105 -14.64 -3.78 -13.75
CA TYR A 105 -15.13 -4.67 -14.80
C TYR A 105 -14.25 -4.59 -16.06
N LEU A 106 -14.00 -3.39 -16.58
CA LEU A 106 -13.14 -3.21 -17.76
C LEU A 106 -11.75 -3.79 -17.54
N LEU A 107 -11.12 -3.50 -16.39
CA LEU A 107 -9.79 -4.02 -16.05
C LEU A 107 -9.76 -5.56 -15.96
N SER A 108 -10.87 -6.20 -15.62
CA SER A 108 -10.97 -7.66 -15.60
C SER A 108 -10.85 -8.29 -17.00
N GLU A 109 -11.22 -7.56 -18.04
CA GLU A 109 -11.11 -8.00 -19.44
C GLU A 109 -9.73 -7.66 -20.05
N THR A 110 -8.83 -7.04 -19.29
CA THR A 110 -7.48 -6.65 -19.75
C THR A 110 -6.40 -7.65 -19.33
N ARG A 111 -5.18 -7.42 -19.82
CA ARG A 111 -3.96 -8.15 -19.40
C ARG A 111 -3.23 -7.47 -18.24
N LEU A 112 -3.90 -6.58 -17.51
CA LEU A 112 -3.34 -5.89 -16.36
C LEU A 112 -2.89 -6.90 -15.30
N ARG A 113 -1.68 -6.70 -14.77
CA ARG A 113 -1.07 -7.56 -13.76
C ARG A 113 -1.03 -6.88 -12.40
N HIS A 114 -0.72 -5.59 -12.36
CA HIS A 114 -0.59 -4.85 -11.11
C HIS A 114 -1.50 -3.63 -11.11
N LEU A 115 -2.43 -3.60 -10.16
CA LEU A 115 -3.26 -2.45 -9.87
C LEU A 115 -2.88 -1.89 -8.50
N HIS A 116 -2.24 -0.73 -8.47
CA HIS A 116 -1.94 0.00 -7.24
C HIS A 116 -3.03 1.04 -6.98
N ILE A 117 -3.71 0.89 -5.86
CA ILE A 117 -4.70 1.86 -5.36
C ILE A 117 -3.99 2.73 -4.32
N ILE A 118 -3.76 4.00 -4.66
CA ILE A 118 -2.92 4.90 -3.87
C ILE A 118 -3.77 5.97 -3.21
N GLN A 119 -3.81 5.93 -1.89
CA GLN A 119 -4.38 6.97 -1.05
C GLN A 119 -3.28 7.90 -0.57
N ASN A 120 -3.43 9.21 -0.79
CA ASN A 120 -2.51 10.19 -0.22
C ASN A 120 -3.24 11.35 0.46
N ARG A 121 -2.57 12.48 0.73
CA ARG A 121 -3.19 13.61 1.41
C ARG A 121 -4.32 14.30 0.64
N TYR A 122 -4.43 14.07 -0.67
CA TYR A 122 -5.41 14.71 -1.55
C TYR A 122 -6.59 13.81 -1.91
N THR A 123 -6.50 12.50 -1.62
CA THR A 123 -7.65 11.61 -1.79
C THR A 123 -8.83 12.13 -0.96
N PRO A 124 -10.05 12.25 -1.50
CA PRO A 124 -11.21 12.72 -0.74
C PRO A 124 -11.58 11.76 0.40
N LEU A 125 -12.19 12.26 1.48
CA LEU A 125 -12.54 11.46 2.65
C LEU A 125 -13.84 10.65 2.46
N ASP A 126 -14.68 11.09 1.53
CA ASP A 126 -15.97 10.52 1.15
C ASP A 126 -15.88 9.47 0.03
N VAL A 127 -14.66 9.15 -0.44
CA VAL A 127 -14.44 8.07 -1.40
C VAL A 127 -14.88 6.73 -0.79
N VAL A 128 -15.73 6.03 -1.52
CA VAL A 128 -16.23 4.70 -1.14
C VAL A 128 -15.42 3.62 -1.84
N ALA A 129 -15.25 2.47 -1.19
CA ALA A 129 -14.64 1.31 -1.80
C ALA A 129 -15.49 0.76 -2.96
N VAL A 130 -14.87 0.07 -3.90
CA VAL A 130 -15.62 -0.60 -4.97
C VAL A 130 -16.40 -1.77 -4.36
N ASN A 131 -17.60 -2.01 -4.87
CA ASN A 131 -18.45 -3.09 -4.41
C ASN A 131 -17.73 -4.45 -4.52
N TRP A 132 -17.85 -5.25 -3.47
CA TRP A 132 -17.23 -6.57 -3.36
C TRP A 132 -17.64 -7.51 -4.51
N ARG A 133 -18.85 -7.37 -5.07
CA ARG A 133 -19.31 -8.19 -6.20
C ARG A 133 -18.46 -7.95 -7.45
N SER A 134 -18.18 -6.68 -7.77
CA SER A 134 -17.35 -6.31 -8.90
C SER A 134 -15.93 -6.86 -8.75
N TRP A 135 -15.36 -6.80 -7.54
CA TRP A 135 -14.06 -7.41 -7.26
C TRP A 135 -14.06 -8.92 -7.38
N ARG A 136 -15.08 -9.59 -6.83
CA ARG A 136 -15.22 -11.04 -6.91
C ARG A 136 -15.32 -11.51 -8.36
N ASP A 137 -16.09 -10.82 -9.18
CA ASP A 137 -16.27 -11.18 -10.58
C ASP A 137 -15.00 -10.85 -11.38
N CYS A 138 -14.35 -9.72 -11.10
CA CYS A 138 -13.04 -9.37 -11.65
C CYS A 138 -11.98 -10.44 -11.37
N ALA A 139 -11.89 -10.93 -10.13
CA ALA A 139 -10.93 -11.97 -9.73
C ALA A 139 -11.18 -13.32 -10.41
N LYS A 140 -12.43 -13.62 -10.83
CA LYS A 140 -12.75 -14.82 -11.61
C LYS A 140 -12.32 -14.68 -13.08
N ILE A 141 -12.54 -13.51 -13.68
CA ILE A 141 -12.23 -13.25 -15.09
C ILE A 141 -10.72 -13.07 -15.28
N ASN A 142 -10.07 -12.29 -14.40
CA ASN A 142 -8.63 -12.07 -14.38
C ASN A 142 -8.00 -12.56 -13.06
N PRO A 143 -7.75 -13.88 -12.92
CA PRO A 143 -7.14 -14.44 -11.71
C PRO A 143 -5.68 -14.04 -11.52
N LEU A 144 -5.07 -13.42 -12.54
CA LEU A 144 -3.67 -12.98 -12.53
C LEU A 144 -3.51 -11.53 -12.10
N LEU A 145 -4.60 -10.80 -11.89
CA LEU A 145 -4.56 -9.43 -11.38
C LEU A 145 -4.17 -9.42 -9.90
N ALA A 146 -3.12 -8.66 -9.58
CA ALA A 146 -2.69 -8.36 -8.23
C ALA A 146 -3.11 -6.94 -7.85
N VAL A 147 -3.87 -6.81 -6.76
CA VAL A 147 -4.23 -5.50 -6.19
C VAL A 147 -3.27 -5.12 -5.07
N HIS A 148 -2.82 -3.88 -5.06
CA HIS A 148 -1.85 -3.33 -4.12
C HIS A 148 -2.42 -2.08 -3.45
N LEU A 149 -2.70 -2.15 -2.15
CA LEU A 149 -3.19 -1.00 -1.37
C LEU A 149 -2.00 -0.21 -0.80
N ARG A 150 -1.94 1.09 -1.11
CA ARG A 150 -0.88 1.99 -0.64
C ARG A 150 -1.48 3.21 0.04
N VAL A 151 -1.04 3.47 1.27
CA VAL A 151 -1.39 4.70 2.02
C VAL A 151 -0.14 5.56 2.17
N GLU A 152 -0.09 6.68 1.47
CA GLU A 152 1.06 7.59 1.38
C GLU A 152 0.68 8.98 1.90
N SER A 153 0.82 9.19 3.21
CA SER A 153 0.36 10.42 3.84
C SER A 153 1.28 10.87 4.96
N LEU A 154 1.43 12.17 5.14
CA LEU A 154 2.10 12.72 6.32
C LEU A 154 1.19 12.71 7.56
N ARG A 155 -0.12 12.52 7.35
CA ARG A 155 -1.15 12.46 8.39
C ARG A 155 -1.64 11.04 8.57
N ASP A 156 -2.26 10.78 9.71
CA ASP A 156 -2.95 9.53 9.92
C ASP A 156 -4.17 9.46 8.98
N ARG A 157 -4.39 8.29 8.39
CA ARG A 157 -5.47 8.08 7.44
C ARG A 157 -5.85 6.60 7.42
N PRO A 158 -7.15 6.27 7.52
CA PRO A 158 -7.58 4.89 7.37
C PRO A 158 -7.34 4.43 5.93
N VAL A 159 -6.90 3.18 5.80
CA VAL A 159 -6.88 2.51 4.50
C VAL A 159 -8.31 2.29 4.00
N LEU A 160 -8.51 2.47 2.71
CA LEU A 160 -9.75 2.17 2.02
C LEU A 160 -9.72 0.69 1.61
N TRP A 161 -10.25 -0.15 2.48
CA TRP A 161 -10.35 -1.60 2.28
C TRP A 161 -11.19 -1.92 1.03
N GLN A 162 -10.72 -2.86 0.21
CA GLN A 162 -11.37 -3.31 -1.02
C GLN A 162 -11.83 -4.75 -0.83
N ASP A 163 -13.06 -4.93 -0.34
CA ASP A 163 -13.58 -6.24 0.01
C ASP A 163 -13.65 -7.17 -1.23
N SER A 164 -13.32 -8.45 -1.05
CA SER A 164 -13.19 -9.47 -2.12
C SER A 164 -12.18 -9.18 -3.25
N ALA A 165 -11.40 -8.08 -3.17
CA ALA A 165 -10.35 -7.81 -4.14
C ALA A 165 -9.15 -8.78 -3.96
N PRO A 166 -8.46 -9.17 -5.04
CA PRO A 166 -7.28 -10.04 -4.96
C PRO A 166 -6.04 -9.27 -4.45
N VAL A 167 -6.11 -8.76 -3.22
CA VAL A 167 -5.07 -7.93 -2.63
C VAL A 167 -3.85 -8.77 -2.30
N LYS A 168 -2.72 -8.43 -2.93
CA LYS A 168 -1.41 -9.06 -2.71
C LYS A 168 -0.52 -8.24 -1.79
N SER A 169 -0.75 -6.94 -1.66
CA SER A 169 0.03 -6.11 -0.74
C SER A 169 -0.74 -4.99 -0.08
N ILE A 170 -0.40 -4.71 1.17
CA ILE A 170 -0.85 -3.53 1.91
C ILE A 170 0.38 -2.83 2.51
N LEU A 171 0.64 -1.59 2.08
CA LEU A 171 1.79 -0.82 2.55
C LEU A 171 1.37 0.57 3.03
N PHE A 172 1.83 0.93 4.24
CA PHE A 172 1.59 2.23 4.85
C PHE A 172 2.88 3.06 4.86
N ALA A 173 2.99 4.03 3.96
CA ALA A 173 4.03 5.05 3.96
C ALA A 173 3.52 6.33 4.66
N SER A 174 3.26 6.22 5.96
CA SER A 174 2.86 7.37 6.79
C SER A 174 3.57 7.35 8.13
N PRO A 175 4.33 8.39 8.53
CA PRO A 175 4.94 8.46 9.85
C PRO A 175 3.93 8.45 11.01
N GLN A 176 2.69 8.86 10.75
CA GLN A 176 1.66 9.02 11.78
C GLN A 176 0.73 7.80 11.89
N CYS A 177 0.65 6.96 10.85
CA CYS A 177 -0.23 5.79 10.84
C CYS A 177 0.31 4.68 11.75
N LYS A 178 -0.24 4.58 12.97
CA LYS A 178 0.15 3.52 13.91
C LYS A 178 -0.40 2.17 13.43
N LEU A 179 0.42 1.13 13.43
CA LEU A 179 -0.09 -0.23 13.27
C LEU A 179 -0.96 -0.59 14.49
N GLN A 180 -2.26 -0.69 14.24
CA GLN A 180 -3.28 -1.01 15.23
C GLN A 180 -3.78 -2.45 15.05
N ARG A 181 -4.41 -3.00 16.10
CA ARG A 181 -4.99 -4.35 16.07
C ARG A 181 -5.97 -4.49 14.91
N GLU A 182 -6.84 -3.50 14.78
CA GLU A 182 -7.95 -3.46 13.82
C GLU A 182 -7.46 -3.53 12.37
N ILE A 183 -6.33 -2.88 12.08
CA ILE A 183 -5.70 -2.92 10.75
C ILE A 183 -5.22 -4.35 10.43
N ILE A 184 -4.59 -5.01 11.41
CA ILE A 184 -4.07 -6.36 11.24
C ILE A 184 -5.21 -7.36 11.08
N THR A 185 -6.22 -7.31 11.97
CA THR A 185 -7.36 -8.22 11.92
C THR A 185 -8.16 -8.06 10.63
N HIS A 186 -8.44 -6.82 10.20
CA HIS A 186 -9.10 -6.61 8.90
C HIS A 186 -8.28 -7.12 7.71
N ALA A 187 -6.96 -6.94 7.72
CA ALA A 187 -6.11 -7.47 6.65
C ALA A 187 -6.17 -9.01 6.56
N ILE A 188 -6.21 -9.68 7.71
CA ILE A 188 -6.40 -11.14 7.80
C ILE A 188 -7.79 -11.52 7.29
N ASP A 189 -8.84 -10.90 7.85
CA ASP A 189 -10.23 -11.25 7.57
C ASP A 189 -10.54 -11.15 6.07
N LEU A 190 -10.02 -10.10 5.42
CA LEU A 190 -10.27 -9.85 4.01
C LEU A 190 -9.30 -10.58 3.07
N TYR A 191 -8.03 -10.76 3.46
CA TYR A 191 -6.96 -11.12 2.51
C TYR A 191 -6.00 -12.21 2.99
N SER A 192 -6.33 -12.96 4.04
CA SER A 192 -5.49 -14.07 4.53
C SER A 192 -5.01 -15.03 3.43
N SER A 193 -5.89 -15.36 2.47
CA SER A 193 -5.61 -16.27 1.35
C SER A 193 -4.87 -15.64 0.17
N THR A 194 -4.64 -14.32 0.14
CA THR A 194 -4.00 -13.65 -1.00
C THR A 194 -2.83 -12.76 -0.64
N LEU A 195 -2.74 -12.30 0.61
CA LEU A 195 -1.76 -11.32 1.07
C LEU A 195 -0.35 -11.89 1.02
N ARG A 196 0.55 -11.19 0.32
CA ARG A 196 1.97 -11.54 0.18
C ARG A 196 2.90 -10.54 0.85
N ILE A 197 2.50 -9.26 0.89
CA ILE A 197 3.32 -8.19 1.46
C ILE A 197 2.48 -7.36 2.43
N PHE A 198 2.97 -7.19 3.65
CA PHE A 198 2.34 -6.31 4.63
C PHE A 198 3.38 -5.46 5.35
N GLY A 199 3.07 -4.20 5.60
CA GLY A 199 3.86 -3.46 6.59
C GLY A 199 3.80 -1.94 6.49
N HIS A 200 4.55 -1.32 7.40
CA HIS A 200 4.62 0.12 7.55
C HIS A 200 6.03 0.63 7.23
N LEU A 201 6.11 1.55 6.28
CA LEU A 201 7.34 2.18 5.81
C LEU A 201 7.63 3.49 6.53
N GLY A 202 8.90 3.91 6.48
CA GLY A 202 9.35 5.15 7.10
C GLY A 202 9.35 5.11 8.64
N LEU A 203 9.95 6.13 9.25
CA LEU A 203 10.08 6.19 10.70
C LEU A 203 8.78 6.70 11.35
N PRO A 204 8.34 6.08 12.46
CA PRO A 204 7.14 6.49 13.17
C PRO A 204 7.37 7.82 13.90
N LYS A 205 6.33 8.67 13.95
CA LYS A 205 6.27 9.96 14.65
C LYS A 205 5.17 9.98 15.71
N PHE A 206 5.00 8.87 16.41
CA PHE A 206 4.02 8.68 17.47
C PHE A 206 4.61 7.91 18.66
N TYR A 207 3.92 7.94 19.79
CA TYR A 207 4.29 7.16 20.97
C TYR A 207 4.18 5.66 20.70
N GLN A 208 5.25 4.93 21.01
CA GLN A 208 5.31 3.48 20.89
C GLN A 208 5.27 2.82 22.28
N PRO A 209 4.27 1.97 22.57
CA PRO A 209 4.12 1.37 23.89
C PRO A 209 5.29 0.43 24.23
N LYS A 210 5.69 0.41 25.50
CA LYS A 210 6.72 -0.51 26.02
C LYS A 210 6.12 -1.81 26.57
N SER A 211 4.93 -1.75 27.16
CA SER A 211 4.22 -2.91 27.74
C SER A 211 3.80 -3.89 26.64
N PHE A 212 4.05 -5.19 26.84
CA PHE A 212 3.70 -6.23 25.88
C PHE A 212 2.20 -6.23 25.52
N LYS A 213 1.33 -5.99 26.50
CA LYS A 213 -0.14 -5.99 26.31
C LYS A 213 -0.64 -4.91 25.36
N ASP A 214 0.10 -3.80 25.25
CA ASP A 214 -0.28 -2.63 24.44
C ASP A 214 0.41 -2.65 23.06
N ARG A 215 1.39 -3.54 22.85
CA ARG A 215 2.10 -3.70 21.58
C ARG A 215 1.34 -4.65 20.65
N CYS A 216 1.68 -4.61 19.37
CA CYS A 216 1.05 -5.44 18.34
C CYS A 216 1.72 -6.82 18.17
N ASP A 217 2.64 -7.23 19.06
CA ASP A 217 3.38 -8.50 18.97
C ASP A 217 2.45 -9.70 18.69
N SER A 218 1.39 -9.87 19.48
CA SER A 218 0.45 -11.00 19.31
C SER A 218 -0.31 -10.97 17.98
N PHE A 219 -0.62 -9.78 17.47
CA PHE A 219 -1.36 -9.63 16.21
C PHE A 219 -0.45 -9.84 15.00
N LEU A 220 0.81 -9.40 15.08
CA LEU A 220 1.81 -9.70 14.06
C LEU A 220 2.05 -11.21 13.95
N PHE A 221 2.12 -11.91 15.09
CA PHE A 221 2.22 -13.37 15.10
C PHE A 221 0.98 -14.03 14.47
N LEU A 222 -0.22 -13.55 14.80
CA LEU A 222 -1.47 -14.03 14.20
C LEU A 222 -1.50 -13.82 12.68
N LEU A 223 -1.10 -12.64 12.21
CA LEU A 223 -1.00 -12.30 10.78
C LEU A 223 -0.12 -13.30 10.05
N VAL A 224 1.09 -13.56 10.56
CA VAL A 224 2.01 -14.52 9.94
C VAL A 224 1.44 -15.95 9.94
N LYS A 225 0.75 -16.34 11.01
CA LYS A 225 0.13 -17.68 11.08
C LYS A 225 -1.06 -17.86 10.13
N GLN A 226 -1.86 -16.82 9.90
CA GLN A 226 -3.10 -16.92 9.13
C GLN A 226 -2.93 -16.56 7.65
N CYS A 227 -1.92 -15.74 7.31
CA CYS A 227 -1.62 -15.38 5.94
C CYS A 227 -0.57 -16.36 5.36
N GLU A 228 -1.01 -17.49 4.83
CA GLU A 228 -0.15 -18.58 4.35
C GLU A 228 0.82 -18.15 3.23
N HIS A 229 0.48 -17.11 2.47
CA HIS A 229 1.30 -16.59 1.38
C HIS A 229 2.10 -15.34 1.75
N LEU A 230 2.09 -14.93 3.02
CA LEU A 230 2.81 -13.76 3.48
C LEU A 230 4.32 -13.99 3.36
N HIS A 231 4.89 -13.36 2.35
CA HIS A 231 6.27 -13.53 1.95
C HIS A 231 7.17 -12.41 2.46
N THR A 232 6.62 -11.19 2.53
CA THR A 232 7.35 -9.99 2.94
C THR A 232 6.63 -9.26 4.06
N LEU A 233 7.33 -9.03 5.18
CA LEU A 233 6.79 -8.32 6.34
C LEU A 233 7.71 -7.17 6.75
N VAL A 234 7.15 -5.96 6.86
CA VAL A 234 7.89 -4.75 7.28
C VAL A 234 7.34 -4.21 8.58
N ILE A 235 8.16 -4.21 9.63
CA ILE A 235 7.77 -3.81 10.99
C ILE A 235 8.65 -2.66 11.47
N ARG A 236 8.01 -1.54 11.83
CA ARG A 236 8.67 -0.39 12.48
C ARG A 236 8.22 -0.18 13.92
N GLU A 237 7.17 -0.88 14.32
CA GLU A 237 6.58 -0.88 15.65
C GLU A 237 7.51 -1.51 16.67
N ARG A 238 7.29 -1.15 17.93
CA ARG A 238 8.04 -1.72 19.02
C ARG A 238 7.60 -3.16 19.23
N ILE A 239 8.54 -4.10 19.13
CA ILE A 239 8.33 -5.54 19.30
C ILE A 239 9.49 -6.15 20.10
N SER A 240 9.29 -7.33 20.68
CA SER A 240 10.37 -8.05 21.36
C SER A 240 11.20 -8.92 20.42
N THR A 241 12.45 -9.21 20.79
CA THR A 241 13.30 -10.23 20.13
C THR A 241 12.62 -11.60 20.11
N ALA A 242 11.90 -12.00 21.16
CA ALA A 242 11.12 -13.23 21.17
C ALA A 242 10.03 -13.22 20.08
N THR A 243 9.37 -12.08 19.85
CA THR A 243 8.40 -11.94 18.76
C THR A 243 9.05 -12.16 17.40
N ILE A 244 10.26 -11.64 17.17
CA ILE A 244 10.98 -11.86 15.90
C ILE A 244 11.19 -13.35 15.64
N LEU A 245 11.68 -14.08 16.65
CA LEU A 245 11.89 -15.53 16.57
C LEU A 245 10.58 -16.28 16.30
N LEU A 246 9.49 -15.87 16.93
CA LEU A 246 8.16 -16.45 16.70
C LEU A 246 7.64 -16.18 15.28
N LEU A 247 7.88 -14.99 14.72
CA LEU A 247 7.46 -14.67 13.35
C LEU A 247 8.16 -15.58 12.33
N VAL A 248 9.48 -15.75 12.43
CA VAL A 248 10.23 -16.56 11.45
C VAL A 248 10.00 -18.06 11.62
N THR A 249 9.67 -18.51 12.83
CA THR A 249 9.35 -19.93 13.08
C THR A 249 7.92 -20.28 12.66
N ALA A 250 6.98 -19.34 12.72
CA ALA A 250 5.60 -19.57 12.30
C ALA A 250 5.36 -19.33 10.80
N GLY A 251 6.12 -18.42 10.18
CA GLY A 251 5.92 -18.01 8.79
C GLY A 251 6.57 -18.95 7.79
N SER A 252 5.87 -19.97 7.34
CA SER A 252 6.38 -20.95 6.35
C SER A 252 6.76 -20.32 5.01
N SER A 253 6.03 -19.28 4.57
CA SER A 253 6.28 -18.56 3.32
C SER A 253 7.11 -17.29 3.49
N LEU A 254 7.42 -16.91 4.73
CA LEU A 254 8.10 -15.64 5.02
C LEU A 254 9.55 -15.71 4.56
N ARG A 255 9.90 -14.93 3.54
CA ARG A 255 11.28 -14.86 3.01
C ARG A 255 11.94 -13.52 3.29
N PHE A 256 11.18 -12.44 3.38
CA PHE A 256 11.76 -11.11 3.59
C PHE A 256 11.18 -10.46 4.83
N LEU A 257 11.98 -10.38 5.87
CA LEU A 257 11.61 -9.73 7.13
C LEU A 257 12.41 -8.45 7.31
N TYR A 258 11.74 -7.30 7.35
CA TYR A 258 12.38 -6.00 7.51
C TYR A 258 11.97 -5.37 8.83
N ILE A 259 12.88 -5.34 9.80
CA ILE A 259 12.60 -4.85 11.16
C ILE A 259 13.52 -3.70 11.50
N ARG A 260 12.95 -2.61 12.02
CA ARG A 260 13.70 -1.48 12.55
C ARG A 260 14.34 -1.82 13.89
N ARG A 261 15.68 -1.91 13.94
CA ARG A 261 16.47 -2.25 15.13
C ARG A 261 16.16 -1.40 16.36
N ASN A 262 16.01 -0.08 16.19
CA ASN A 262 15.73 0.86 17.29
C ASN A 262 14.33 0.68 17.91
N ALA A 263 13.45 -0.08 17.28
CA ALA A 263 12.15 -0.42 17.83
C ALA A 263 12.16 -1.77 18.57
N VAL A 264 13.23 -2.57 18.48
CA VAL A 264 13.26 -3.90 19.08
C VAL A 264 13.68 -3.83 20.55
N ILE A 265 12.95 -4.54 21.42
CA ILE A 265 13.29 -4.71 22.83
C ILE A 265 13.85 -6.13 23.04
N GLN A 266 15.01 -6.23 23.67
CA GLN A 266 15.63 -7.51 24.02
C GLN A 266 14.91 -8.16 25.22
N ARG A 267 13.86 -8.95 24.96
CA ARG A 267 13.06 -9.62 26.00
C ARG A 267 12.36 -10.88 25.51
N ALA A 268 12.14 -11.80 26.44
CA ALA A 268 11.24 -12.95 26.32
C ALA A 268 9.88 -12.66 26.97
N ASP A 269 9.10 -11.74 26.37
CA ASP A 269 7.85 -11.25 26.98
C ASP A 269 6.66 -12.23 26.86
N TRP A 270 6.82 -13.34 26.12
CA TRP A 270 5.76 -14.31 25.86
C TRP A 270 5.64 -15.37 26.95
N SER A 271 4.41 -15.62 27.42
CA SER A 271 4.09 -16.79 28.23
C SER A 271 4.22 -18.08 27.42
N LYS A 272 4.57 -19.19 28.07
CA LYS A 272 4.61 -20.51 27.41
C LYS A 272 3.21 -20.84 26.87
N ASN A 273 3.10 -21.04 25.56
CA ASN A 273 1.90 -21.59 24.94
C ASN A 273 1.84 -23.10 25.26
N PRO A 274 0.66 -23.68 25.59
CA PRO A 274 0.50 -25.12 25.78
C PRO A 274 1.00 -25.98 24.62
N ASP A 275 0.92 -25.47 23.39
CA ASP A 275 1.35 -26.18 22.17
C ASP A 275 2.88 -26.17 21.99
N TRP A 276 3.63 -25.44 22.84
CA TRP A 276 5.09 -25.38 22.75
C TRP A 276 5.74 -26.45 23.63
N SER A 277 6.71 -27.16 23.06
CA SER A 277 7.60 -28.02 23.84
C SER A 277 8.43 -27.19 24.82
N ASP A 278 8.86 -27.82 25.92
CA ASP A 278 9.76 -27.18 26.89
C ASP A 278 11.07 -26.72 26.23
N GLU A 279 11.63 -27.55 25.34
CA GLU A 279 12.83 -27.25 24.58
C GLU A 279 12.66 -25.99 23.72
N PHE A 280 11.53 -25.86 23.01
CA PHE A 280 11.26 -24.69 22.18
C PHE A 280 11.13 -23.42 23.03
N TYR A 281 10.44 -23.51 24.16
CA TYR A 281 10.25 -22.36 25.04
C TYR A 281 11.56 -21.91 25.70
N GLU A 282 12.41 -22.85 26.12
CA GLU A 282 13.74 -22.53 26.66
C GLU A 282 14.69 -21.97 25.59
N TRP A 283 14.63 -22.49 24.36
CA TRP A 283 15.33 -21.90 23.21
C TRP A 283 14.87 -20.46 22.98
N LEU A 284 13.57 -20.19 22.98
CA LEU A 284 13.01 -18.85 22.78
C LEU A 284 13.49 -17.87 23.86
N LYS A 285 13.43 -18.29 25.13
CA LYS A 285 13.90 -17.51 26.28
C LYS A 285 15.39 -17.21 26.22
N THR A 286 16.20 -18.18 25.85
CA THR A 286 17.66 -18.04 25.83
C THR A 286 18.14 -17.22 24.64
N THR A 287 17.57 -17.44 23.47
CA THR A 287 17.97 -16.77 22.22
C THR A 287 17.53 -15.30 22.20
N SER A 288 16.34 -15.00 22.73
CA SER A 288 15.80 -13.62 22.75
C SER A 288 16.56 -12.67 23.68
N GLN A 289 17.46 -13.16 24.53
CA GLN A 289 18.28 -12.35 25.44
C GLN A 289 19.47 -11.65 24.76
N SER A 290 19.68 -11.81 23.46
CA SER A 290 20.74 -11.11 22.75
C SER A 290 20.32 -10.80 21.32
N PHE A 291 20.58 -9.57 20.86
CA PHE A 291 20.41 -9.21 19.45
C PHE A 291 21.26 -10.08 18.53
N ALA A 292 22.52 -10.35 18.89
CA ALA A 292 23.42 -11.16 18.06
C ALA A 292 22.90 -12.62 17.93
N LYS A 293 22.47 -13.23 19.03
CA LYS A 293 21.87 -14.58 19.00
C LYS A 293 20.57 -14.60 18.19
N THR A 294 19.73 -13.58 18.37
CA THR A 294 18.47 -13.45 17.63
C THR A 294 18.73 -13.33 16.12
N GLU A 295 19.64 -12.46 15.69
CA GLU A 295 19.99 -12.27 14.27
C GLU A 295 20.61 -13.54 13.67
N GLN A 296 21.47 -14.24 14.42
CA GLN A 296 22.06 -15.50 13.99
C GLN A 296 20.99 -16.58 13.75
N GLU A 297 20.07 -16.79 14.69
CA GLU A 297 19.01 -17.78 14.54
C GLU A 297 18.01 -17.39 13.45
N VAL A 298 17.65 -16.11 13.34
CA VAL A 298 16.80 -15.62 12.25
C VAL A 298 17.46 -15.84 10.88
N SER A 299 18.76 -15.54 10.75
CA SER A 299 19.52 -15.79 9.52
C SER A 299 19.51 -17.27 9.13
N LYS A 300 19.66 -18.16 10.13
CA LYS A 300 19.63 -19.61 9.93
C LYS A 300 18.26 -20.09 9.46
N ILE A 301 17.17 -19.58 10.07
CA ILE A 301 15.80 -19.97 9.72
C ILE A 301 15.41 -19.45 8.32
N LEU A 302 15.76 -18.20 8.00
CA LEU A 302 15.44 -17.60 6.70
C LEU A 302 16.38 -18.04 5.57
N GLY A 303 17.55 -18.60 5.89
CA GLY A 303 18.51 -19.11 4.91
C GLY A 303 19.39 -18.05 4.24
N TYR A 304 19.46 -16.83 4.79
CA TYR A 304 20.34 -15.77 4.29
C TYR A 304 20.88 -14.90 5.44
N PRO A 305 21.96 -14.12 5.23
CA PRO A 305 22.48 -13.19 6.24
C PRO A 305 21.43 -12.10 6.54
N TRP A 306 20.79 -12.22 7.71
CA TRP A 306 19.75 -11.32 8.16
C TRP A 306 20.21 -10.50 9.35
N HIS A 307 19.88 -9.21 9.35
CA HIS A 307 20.08 -8.32 10.48
C HIS A 307 18.92 -7.34 10.62
N MET A 308 18.72 -6.83 11.84
CA MET A 308 17.79 -5.75 12.08
C MET A 308 18.33 -4.46 11.46
N LEU A 309 17.47 -3.74 10.74
CA LEU A 309 17.86 -2.55 10.01
C LEU A 309 18.05 -1.36 10.96
N SER A 310 19.15 -0.64 10.77
CA SER A 310 19.33 0.70 11.34
C SER A 310 18.27 1.67 10.79
N ASP A 311 18.06 2.80 11.48
CA ASP A 311 17.14 3.84 11.00
C ASP A 311 17.53 4.39 9.62
N LYS A 312 18.82 4.35 9.25
CA LYS A 312 19.29 4.76 7.92
C LYS A 312 18.85 3.75 6.87
N GLU A 313 19.12 2.47 7.09
CA GLU A 313 18.73 1.39 6.16
C GLU A 313 17.21 1.29 6.04
N PHE A 314 16.49 1.41 7.16
CA PHE A 314 15.03 1.32 7.17
C PHE A 314 14.37 2.44 6.36
N LYS A 315 14.95 3.65 6.35
CA LYS A 315 14.47 4.77 5.51
C LYS A 315 14.63 4.54 4.01
N LEU A 316 15.55 3.66 3.60
CA LEU A 316 15.75 3.32 2.19
C LEU A 316 14.68 2.37 1.65
N LEU A 317 13.90 1.74 2.54
CA LEU A 317 12.76 0.93 2.13
C LEU A 317 11.71 1.81 1.46
N ASN A 318 11.29 1.41 0.27
CA ASN A 318 10.23 2.04 -0.49
C ASN A 318 9.43 0.96 -1.23
N TYR A 319 8.27 1.34 -1.76
CA TYR A 319 7.37 0.40 -2.42
C TYR A 319 8.06 -0.31 -3.60
N ARG A 320 8.80 0.41 -4.45
CA ARG A 320 9.44 -0.16 -5.65
C ARG A 320 10.35 -1.31 -5.26
N LYS A 321 11.20 -1.09 -4.24
CA LYS A 321 12.13 -2.10 -3.73
C LYS A 321 11.42 -3.36 -3.22
N LEU A 322 10.26 -3.21 -2.60
CA LEU A 322 9.51 -4.34 -2.03
C LEU A 322 8.68 -5.11 -3.06
N MET A 323 8.36 -4.48 -4.20
CA MET A 323 7.54 -5.09 -5.25
C MET A 323 8.35 -5.85 -6.30
N VAL A 324 9.67 -5.63 -6.40
CA VAL A 324 10.55 -6.34 -7.37
C VAL A 324 10.44 -7.86 -7.22
N ASP A 325 10.12 -8.36 -6.03
CA ASP A 325 10.06 -9.78 -5.72
C ASP A 325 8.67 -10.42 -5.98
N LEU A 326 7.73 -9.70 -6.61
CA LEU A 326 6.38 -10.21 -6.93
C LEU A 326 6.18 -10.63 -8.39
N ASP A 327 7.14 -10.31 -9.27
CA ASP A 327 7.18 -10.71 -10.69
C ASP A 327 7.79 -12.11 -10.89
#